data_AF-A0A1R3UEX2-F1
#
_entry.id   AF-A0A1R3UEX2-F1
#
_cell.length_a   1.000
_cell.length_b   1.000
_cell.length_c   1.000
_cell.angle_alpha   90.00
_cell.angle_beta   90.00
_cell.angle_gamma   90.00
#
_symmetry.space_group_name_H-M   'P 1'
#
loop_
_entity.id
_entity.type
_entity.pdbx_description
1 polymer ?
#
loop_
_entity_poly.entity_id
_entity_poly.type
_entity_poly.pdbx_seq_one_letter_code
_entity_poly.pdbx_strand_id
1 'polypeptide(L)'
;MESSAESPQPVRAVLQAVGGWVDRLGAIWVEGQVAELNSRGRMSYLTLRDPVANASVRVICETGVLRRQDPPPGPGDRVVVHAKPDFYQLRGTFSLRAREIRHVGIGELLARLEQLRRTLTSEGLFAPERKRPLPFLPNTVGLICGRDSAAERDVLENGRRRWPAVRFEVRPVAVQGDRATREVIDALRDLDARPEVDVIVIARGGGSMEDLLPFSDEALVRAVAAAGTPVVSAIGHEQDTPLLDYVADVRASTPTDAAKKAIPDVGEQLEIIRQLRDRGRRVIGGGLERELTWLAGIRARPVLADPVRETERLTDQVLELRDRARRSLTISLDRAQEALGHTEARLHALSPATTLARGYAIVQREDGSVVRSATEPELGEKLRLRFAEDGLTATVDEVDTDPATGPEPGPEEPPEPEESSEPEEPPRSEESPESEEASESEEPAEEAATGKAPAKKPAARKSPAEKATTTKKTGGAGKGARTKGAGSKSSGAKTKSTGAKSTAKKTTTDDTQGEQA
;
A
#
# COMPACT_ATOMS: atom_id res chain seq x y z
N MET A 1 -66.99 -20.48 63.29
CA MET A 1 -66.74 -20.69 64.73
C MET A 1 -66.83 -19.33 65.37
N GLU A 2 -67.83 -19.12 66.20
CA GLU A 2 -67.91 -17.93 67.05
C GLU A 2 -67.31 -18.28 68.41
N SER A 3 -66.49 -17.39 68.96
CA SER A 3 -65.82 -17.58 70.24
C SER A 3 -65.71 -16.25 70.96
N SER A 4 -66.21 -16.19 72.19
CA SER A 4 -66.06 -15.02 73.07
C SER A 4 -64.90 -15.23 74.05
N ALA A 5 -64.46 -14.16 74.72
CA ALA A 5 -63.47 -14.25 75.78
C ALA A 5 -63.94 -15.13 76.96
N GLU A 6 -65.26 -15.25 77.16
CA GLU A 6 -65.90 -16.05 78.21
C GLU A 6 -66.04 -17.54 77.83
N SER A 7 -65.84 -17.90 76.55
CA SER A 7 -65.92 -19.27 76.03
C SER A 7 -64.79 -19.61 75.05
N PRO A 8 -63.52 -19.62 75.51
CA PRO A 8 -62.37 -19.85 74.64
C PRO A 8 -62.37 -21.26 74.04
N GLN A 9 -62.19 -21.34 72.72
CA GLN A 9 -62.02 -22.62 72.03
C GLN A 9 -60.65 -23.23 72.36
N PRO A 10 -60.55 -24.53 72.69
CA PRO A 10 -59.27 -25.16 72.96
C PRO A 10 -58.45 -25.21 71.66
N VAL A 11 -57.14 -24.98 71.75
CA VAL A 11 -56.22 -24.91 70.58
C VAL A 11 -56.37 -26.10 69.63
N ARG A 12 -56.66 -27.30 70.15
CA ARG A 12 -56.96 -28.51 69.36
C ARG A 12 -58.14 -28.32 68.38
N ALA A 13 -59.22 -27.66 68.80
CA ALA A 13 -60.42 -27.46 67.99
C ALA A 13 -60.16 -26.45 66.86
N VAL A 14 -59.38 -25.40 67.14
CA VAL A 14 -58.93 -24.43 66.13
C VAL A 14 -58.03 -25.10 65.09
N LEU A 15 -57.03 -25.89 65.52
CA LEU A 15 -56.12 -26.60 64.61
C LEU A 15 -56.83 -27.69 63.79
N GLN A 16 -57.84 -28.36 64.35
CA GLN A 16 -58.71 -29.28 63.61
C GLN A 16 -59.57 -28.56 62.57
N ALA A 17 -60.15 -27.40 62.92
CA ALA A 17 -60.95 -26.60 61.99
C ALA A 17 -60.10 -26.03 60.84
N VAL A 18 -58.88 -25.55 61.13
CA VAL A 18 -57.91 -25.10 60.11
C VAL A 18 -57.51 -26.26 59.20
N GLY A 19 -57.19 -27.43 59.75
CA GLY A 19 -56.89 -28.64 58.97
C GLY A 19 -58.05 -29.03 58.04
N GLY A 20 -59.27 -29.09 58.55
CA GLY A 20 -60.47 -29.38 57.75
C GLY A 20 -60.79 -28.30 56.71
N TRP A 21 -60.43 -27.03 56.94
CA TRP A 21 -60.57 -25.97 55.95
C TRP A 21 -59.53 -26.12 54.83
N VAL A 22 -58.28 -26.42 55.20
CA VAL A 22 -57.16 -26.68 54.27
C VAL A 22 -57.41 -27.92 53.41
N ASP A 23 -57.98 -28.99 53.97
CA ASP A 23 -58.33 -30.21 53.22
C ASP A 23 -59.36 -29.97 52.10
N ARG A 24 -60.23 -28.95 52.23
CA ARG A 24 -61.23 -28.58 51.22
C ARG A 24 -60.66 -27.89 49.98
N LEU A 25 -59.40 -27.44 50.03
CA LEU A 25 -58.71 -26.88 48.85
C LEU A 25 -58.42 -27.94 47.77
N GLY A 26 -58.55 -29.24 48.09
CA GLY A 26 -58.38 -30.33 47.13
C GLY A 26 -56.93 -30.50 46.69
N ALA A 27 -56.72 -30.95 45.45
CA ALA A 27 -55.40 -30.96 44.82
C ALA A 27 -55.28 -29.73 43.92
N ILE A 28 -54.17 -29.00 44.07
CA ILE A 28 -53.90 -27.73 43.38
C ILE A 28 -52.58 -27.81 42.63
N TRP A 29 -52.48 -27.02 41.56
CA TRP A 29 -51.21 -26.76 40.89
C TRP A 29 -50.53 -25.55 41.52
N VAL A 30 -49.27 -25.69 41.88
CA VAL A 30 -48.43 -24.64 42.46
C VAL A 30 -47.14 -24.54 41.67
N GLU A 31 -46.83 -23.34 41.21
CA GLU A 31 -45.57 -23.02 40.56
C GLU A 31 -44.57 -22.50 41.61
N GLY A 32 -43.30 -22.85 41.47
CA GLY A 32 -42.25 -22.27 42.31
C GLY A 32 -40.86 -22.74 41.91
N GLN A 33 -39.85 -22.02 42.40
CA GLN A 33 -38.45 -22.41 42.24
C GLN A 33 -38.03 -23.33 43.40
N VAL A 34 -37.30 -24.40 43.11
CA VAL A 34 -36.75 -25.30 44.14
C VAL A 34 -35.59 -24.58 44.86
N ALA A 35 -35.85 -23.99 46.02
CA ALA A 35 -34.81 -23.33 46.82
C ALA A 35 -33.88 -24.34 47.51
N GLU A 36 -34.44 -25.46 47.98
CA GLU A 36 -33.70 -26.55 48.60
C GLU A 36 -34.31 -27.90 48.22
N LEU A 37 -33.47 -28.91 48.00
CA LEU A 37 -33.88 -30.30 47.75
C LEU A 37 -33.12 -31.24 48.70
N ASN A 38 -33.85 -31.89 49.60
CA ASN A 38 -33.33 -32.86 50.56
C ASN A 38 -33.99 -34.23 50.35
N SER A 39 -33.31 -35.13 49.63
CA SER A 39 -33.79 -36.50 49.40
C SER A 39 -33.37 -37.45 50.53
N ARG A 40 -34.33 -38.06 51.23
CA ARG A 40 -34.11 -38.97 52.36
C ARG A 40 -34.78 -40.32 52.13
N GLY A 41 -34.06 -41.22 51.47
CA GLY A 41 -34.54 -42.57 51.17
C GLY A 41 -35.76 -42.54 50.23
N ARG A 42 -36.93 -42.95 50.73
CA ARG A 42 -38.18 -43.03 49.96
C ARG A 42 -38.91 -41.68 49.80
N MET A 43 -38.63 -40.71 50.69
CA MET A 43 -39.30 -39.40 50.66
C MET A 43 -38.28 -38.28 50.43
N SER A 44 -38.63 -37.33 49.57
CA SER A 44 -37.86 -36.12 49.34
C SER A 44 -38.63 -34.90 49.83
N TYR A 45 -37.90 -33.97 50.43
CA TYR A 45 -38.40 -32.72 50.98
C TYR A 45 -37.84 -31.60 50.13
N LEU A 46 -38.72 -30.82 49.51
CA LEU A 46 -38.36 -29.64 48.74
C LEU A 46 -38.88 -28.40 49.48
N THR A 47 -38.17 -27.30 49.33
CA THR A 47 -38.69 -25.96 49.66
C THR A 47 -38.94 -25.25 48.34
N LEU A 48 -40.20 -25.04 47.98
CA LEU A 48 -40.54 -24.16 46.86
C LEU A 48 -40.56 -22.72 47.35
N ARG A 49 -39.96 -21.81 46.58
CA ARG A 49 -40.00 -20.37 46.78
C ARG A 49 -40.70 -19.72 45.59
N ASP A 50 -41.59 -18.79 45.89
CA ASP A 50 -42.10 -17.83 44.92
C ASP A 50 -41.04 -16.71 44.77
N PRO A 51 -40.45 -16.51 43.57
CA PRO A 51 -39.45 -15.47 43.35
C PRO A 51 -40.04 -14.05 43.45
N VAL A 52 -41.35 -13.87 43.20
CA VAL A 52 -42.02 -12.56 43.22
C VAL A 52 -42.44 -12.19 44.64
N ALA A 53 -43.05 -13.12 45.38
CA ALA A 53 -43.63 -12.83 46.68
C ALA A 53 -42.71 -13.11 47.89
N ASN A 54 -41.53 -13.72 47.69
CA ASN A 54 -40.68 -14.29 48.75
C ASN A 54 -41.39 -15.30 49.68
N ALA A 55 -42.59 -15.76 49.31
CA ALA A 55 -43.28 -16.84 50.01
C ALA A 55 -42.52 -18.15 49.80
N SER A 56 -42.44 -18.98 50.84
CA SER A 56 -41.88 -20.33 50.72
C SER A 56 -42.78 -21.36 51.35
N VAL A 57 -42.85 -22.54 50.72
CA VAL A 57 -43.69 -23.64 51.14
C VAL A 57 -42.92 -24.96 51.07
N ARG A 58 -43.06 -25.78 52.12
CA ARG A 58 -42.46 -27.10 52.16
C ARG A 58 -43.30 -28.08 51.36
N VAL A 59 -42.70 -28.69 50.37
CA VAL A 59 -43.28 -29.75 49.54
C VAL A 59 -42.67 -31.09 49.93
N ILE A 60 -43.51 -32.11 50.06
CA ILE A 60 -43.10 -33.48 50.39
C ILE A 60 -43.56 -34.39 49.25
N CYS A 61 -42.64 -35.14 48.65
CA CYS A 61 -42.93 -36.06 47.56
C CYS A 61 -42.26 -37.42 47.81
N GLU A 62 -42.75 -38.47 47.15
CA GLU A 62 -41.99 -39.73 47.05
C GLU A 62 -40.80 -39.51 46.10
N THR A 63 -39.63 -40.05 46.40
CA THR A 63 -38.39 -39.89 45.59
C THR A 63 -38.61 -40.36 44.14
N GLY A 64 -39.53 -41.30 43.93
CA GLY A 64 -39.94 -41.77 42.60
C GLY A 64 -40.72 -40.75 41.76
N VAL A 65 -41.28 -39.69 42.34
CA VAL A 65 -41.94 -38.61 41.59
C VAL A 65 -40.90 -37.70 40.94
N LEU A 66 -39.81 -37.38 41.65
CA LEU A 66 -38.68 -36.60 41.11
C LEU A 66 -37.95 -37.34 40.00
N ARG A 67 -37.70 -38.64 40.19
CA ARG A 67 -36.99 -39.51 39.23
C ARG A 67 -37.81 -39.89 37.98
N ARG A 68 -39.08 -39.49 37.89
CA ARG A 68 -39.88 -39.60 36.65
C ARG A 68 -39.61 -38.47 35.67
N GLN A 69 -38.98 -37.40 36.13
CA GLN A 69 -38.46 -36.35 35.26
C GLN A 69 -37.02 -36.70 34.87
N ASP A 70 -36.66 -36.48 33.62
CA ASP A 70 -35.30 -36.68 33.10
C ASP A 70 -34.84 -35.39 32.39
N PRO A 71 -33.88 -34.62 32.97
CA PRO A 71 -33.24 -34.84 34.26
C PRO A 71 -34.19 -34.63 35.46
N PRO A 72 -33.89 -35.18 36.66
CA PRO A 72 -34.65 -34.89 37.87
C PRO A 72 -34.39 -33.43 38.34
N PRO A 73 -35.39 -32.72 38.89
CA PRO A 73 -35.24 -31.32 39.24
C PRO A 73 -34.26 -31.11 40.40
N GLY A 74 -33.34 -30.17 40.22
CA GLY A 74 -32.33 -29.75 41.19
C GLY A 74 -32.67 -28.43 41.89
N PRO A 75 -31.84 -27.99 42.85
CA PRO A 75 -31.93 -26.65 43.44
C PRO A 75 -31.70 -25.58 42.36
N GLY A 76 -32.60 -24.61 42.28
CA GLY A 76 -32.64 -23.58 41.23
C GLY A 76 -33.71 -23.82 40.16
N ASP A 77 -34.17 -25.05 39.95
CA ASP A 77 -35.12 -25.36 38.88
C ASP A 77 -36.53 -24.82 39.17
N ARG A 78 -37.19 -24.30 38.12
CA ARG A 78 -38.58 -23.86 38.17
C ARG A 78 -39.51 -25.03 37.85
N VAL A 79 -40.37 -25.39 38.80
CA VAL A 79 -41.24 -26.56 38.71
C VAL A 79 -42.70 -26.21 38.92
N VAL A 80 -43.57 -26.90 38.19
CA VAL A 80 -45.01 -26.88 38.37
C VAL A 80 -45.42 -28.19 39.05
N VAL A 81 -45.98 -28.06 40.25
CA VAL A 81 -46.22 -29.17 41.17
C VAL A 81 -47.72 -29.33 41.40
N HIS A 82 -48.25 -30.50 41.08
CA HIS A 82 -49.60 -30.90 41.48
C HIS A 82 -49.54 -31.49 42.88
N ALA A 83 -50.04 -30.77 43.87
CA ALA A 83 -49.97 -31.18 45.28
C ALA A 83 -51.31 -31.04 46.00
N LYS A 84 -51.51 -31.89 47.01
CA LYS A 84 -52.57 -31.71 48.00
C LYS A 84 -52.01 -30.97 49.22
N PRO A 85 -52.60 -29.87 49.69
CA PRO A 85 -52.29 -29.29 51.00
C PRO A 85 -52.47 -30.30 52.14
N ASP A 86 -51.57 -30.27 53.11
CA ASP A 86 -51.50 -31.19 54.24
C ASP A 86 -51.03 -30.40 55.49
N PHE A 87 -51.92 -30.28 56.48
CA PHE A 87 -51.69 -29.47 57.68
C PHE A 87 -51.49 -30.36 58.92
N TYR A 88 -50.26 -30.35 59.46
CA TYR A 88 -49.91 -31.24 60.56
C TYR A 88 -50.33 -30.65 61.92
N GLN A 89 -51.49 -31.12 62.40
CA GLN A 89 -52.17 -30.61 63.60
C GLN A 89 -51.31 -30.58 64.87
N LEU A 90 -50.29 -31.45 65.01
CA LEU A 90 -49.46 -31.53 66.21
C LEU A 90 -48.41 -30.41 66.34
N ARG A 91 -48.03 -29.76 65.23
CA ARG A 91 -47.05 -28.66 65.21
C ARG A 91 -47.51 -27.42 64.45
N GLY A 92 -48.74 -27.42 63.91
CA GLY A 92 -49.28 -26.33 63.11
C GLY A 92 -48.54 -26.09 61.79
N THR A 93 -47.75 -27.06 61.31
CA THR A 93 -46.94 -26.88 60.10
C THR A 93 -47.74 -27.21 58.84
N PHE A 94 -47.85 -26.24 57.95
CA PHE A 94 -48.39 -26.40 56.60
C PHE A 94 -47.36 -27.02 55.65
N SER A 95 -47.79 -27.97 54.82
CA SER A 95 -46.98 -28.56 53.76
C SER A 95 -47.83 -28.97 52.57
N LEU A 96 -47.21 -29.18 51.41
CA LEU A 96 -47.87 -29.66 50.21
C LEU A 96 -47.37 -31.07 49.88
N ARG A 97 -48.27 -32.05 49.77
CA ARG A 97 -47.92 -33.41 49.34
C ARG A 97 -48.03 -33.52 47.82
N ALA A 98 -46.89 -33.50 47.13
CA ALA A 98 -46.83 -33.57 45.67
C ALA A 98 -47.17 -34.97 45.15
N ARG A 99 -48.03 -35.02 44.14
CA ARG A 99 -48.39 -36.23 43.36
C ARG A 99 -47.66 -36.26 42.02
N GLU A 100 -47.48 -35.10 41.41
CA GLU A 100 -46.81 -34.93 40.13
C GLU A 100 -45.94 -33.66 40.20
N ILE A 101 -44.74 -33.73 39.65
CA ILE A 101 -43.81 -32.60 39.50
C ILE A 101 -43.43 -32.59 38.03
N ARG A 102 -43.64 -31.46 37.37
CA ARG A 102 -43.18 -31.20 36.01
C ARG A 102 -42.14 -30.09 36.07
N HIS A 103 -41.07 -30.22 35.30
CA HIS A 103 -40.24 -29.05 34.98
C HIS A 103 -41.07 -28.06 34.17
N VAL A 104 -40.92 -26.76 34.47
CA VAL A 104 -41.24 -25.73 33.48
C VAL A 104 -40.12 -25.77 32.46
N GLY A 105 -40.28 -26.64 31.46
CA GLY A 105 -39.23 -26.92 30.50
C GLY A 105 -38.87 -25.67 29.71
N ILE A 106 -37.56 -25.42 29.58
CA ILE A 106 -36.97 -24.38 28.70
C ILE A 106 -37.63 -24.41 27.30
N GLY A 107 -38.04 -25.59 26.83
CA GLY A 107 -38.78 -25.77 25.57
C GLY A 107 -40.12 -25.02 25.44
N GLU A 108 -40.89 -24.82 26.51
CA GLU A 108 -42.15 -24.03 26.44
C GLU A 108 -41.85 -22.54 26.28
N LEU A 109 -40.86 -22.05 27.01
CA LEU A 109 -40.37 -20.68 26.92
C LEU A 109 -39.75 -20.40 25.54
N LEU A 110 -38.92 -21.32 25.03
CA LEU A 110 -38.37 -21.26 23.68
C LEU A 110 -39.47 -21.34 22.61
N ALA A 111 -40.51 -22.17 22.79
CA ALA A 111 -41.65 -22.23 21.87
C ALA A 111 -42.43 -20.90 21.84
N ARG A 112 -42.63 -20.26 22.99
CA ARG A 112 -43.24 -18.92 23.09
C ARG A 112 -42.37 -17.85 22.42
N LEU A 113 -41.05 -17.86 22.64
CA LEU A 113 -40.13 -16.94 21.98
C LEU A 113 -40.09 -17.15 20.46
N GLU A 114 -40.12 -18.40 19.99
CA GLU A 114 -40.18 -18.75 18.58
C GLU A 114 -41.51 -18.33 17.93
N GLN A 115 -42.63 -18.47 18.63
CA GLN A 115 -43.93 -17.97 18.19
C GLN A 115 -43.92 -16.44 18.09
N LEU A 116 -43.41 -15.74 19.11
CA LEU A 116 -43.25 -14.28 19.10
C LEU A 116 -42.35 -13.81 17.94
N ARG A 117 -41.21 -14.50 17.71
CA ARG A 117 -40.32 -14.27 16.57
C ARG A 117 -41.07 -14.36 15.25
N ARG A 118 -41.88 -15.40 15.04
CA ARG A 118 -42.67 -15.56 13.81
C ARG A 118 -43.68 -14.43 13.62
N THR A 119 -44.39 -14.03 14.68
CA THR A 119 -45.33 -12.90 14.64
C THR A 119 -44.63 -11.61 14.22
N LEU A 120 -43.55 -11.22 14.91
CA LEU A 120 -42.77 -10.02 14.62
C LEU A 120 -42.11 -10.05 13.23
N THR A 121 -41.71 -11.24 12.75
CA THR A 121 -41.23 -11.44 11.37
C THR A 121 -42.34 -11.16 10.36
N SER A 122 -43.56 -11.66 10.61
CA SER A 122 -44.71 -11.46 9.71
C SER A 122 -45.19 -10.00 9.64
N GLU A 123 -44.96 -9.23 10.71
CA GLU A 123 -45.15 -7.77 10.75
C GLU A 123 -44.01 -6.98 10.09
N GLY A 124 -42.93 -7.64 9.66
CA GLY A 124 -41.78 -7.00 9.03
C GLY A 124 -40.89 -6.18 10.00
N LEU A 125 -40.91 -6.46 11.30
CA LEU A 125 -40.07 -5.72 12.28
C LEU A 125 -38.57 -6.03 12.15
N PHE A 126 -38.21 -7.17 11.55
CA PHE A 126 -36.81 -7.57 11.31
C PHE A 126 -36.35 -7.30 9.86
N ALA A 127 -37.14 -6.57 9.06
CA ALA A 127 -36.84 -6.30 7.66
C ALA A 127 -35.55 -5.47 7.53
N PRO A 128 -34.57 -5.88 6.68
CA PRO A 128 -33.30 -5.17 6.56
C PRO A 128 -33.45 -3.75 6.02
N GLU A 129 -34.53 -3.45 5.29
CA GLU A 129 -34.85 -2.11 4.77
C GLU A 129 -35.20 -1.10 5.87
N ARG A 130 -35.55 -1.57 7.08
CA ARG A 130 -35.77 -0.71 8.25
C ARG A 130 -34.49 -0.36 9.00
N LYS A 131 -33.38 -1.06 8.72
CA LYS A 131 -32.13 -0.91 9.48
C LYS A 131 -31.37 0.34 9.03
N ARG A 132 -31.01 1.17 10.00
CA ARG A 132 -30.29 2.43 9.81
C ARG A 132 -28.78 2.16 9.71
N PRO A 133 -28.05 2.73 8.74
CA PRO A 133 -26.60 2.62 8.72
C PRO A 133 -26.00 3.37 9.92
N LEU A 134 -24.92 2.84 10.49
CA LEU A 134 -24.18 3.54 11.53
C LEU A 134 -23.51 4.82 10.98
N PRO A 135 -23.45 5.90 11.77
CA PRO A 135 -22.68 7.09 11.40
C PRO A 135 -21.19 6.72 11.27
N PHE A 136 -20.52 7.23 10.24
CA PHE A 136 -19.09 6.96 10.04
C PHE A 136 -18.23 7.44 11.22
N LEU A 137 -18.60 8.57 11.83
CA LEU A 137 -17.93 9.17 12.98
C LEU A 137 -18.97 9.69 13.98
N PRO A 138 -19.38 8.89 15.00
CA PRO A 138 -20.23 9.38 16.07
C PRO A 138 -19.46 10.35 16.98
N ASN A 139 -20.07 11.49 17.29
CA ASN A 139 -19.60 12.42 18.30
C ASN A 139 -20.02 11.98 19.70
N THR A 140 -21.26 11.50 19.84
CA THR A 140 -21.82 11.00 21.10
C THR A 140 -22.41 9.60 20.93
N VAL A 141 -21.99 8.69 21.81
CA VAL A 141 -22.51 7.33 21.91
C VAL A 141 -23.35 7.21 23.18
N GLY A 142 -24.63 6.92 23.03
CA GLY A 142 -25.51 6.53 24.13
C GLY A 142 -25.17 5.10 24.57
N LEU A 143 -25.06 4.83 25.87
CA LEU A 143 -24.76 3.51 26.40
C LEU A 143 -25.76 3.10 27.47
N ILE A 144 -26.55 2.07 27.20
CA ILE A 144 -27.49 1.45 28.14
C ILE A 144 -26.87 0.15 28.64
N CYS A 145 -26.52 0.11 29.92
CA CYS A 145 -25.84 -1.04 30.53
C CYS A 145 -26.12 -1.14 32.04
N GLY A 146 -25.69 -2.26 32.64
CA GLY A 146 -25.73 -2.42 34.09
C GLY A 146 -24.76 -1.46 34.78
N ARG A 147 -25.19 -0.87 35.91
CA ARG A 147 -24.36 0.01 36.75
C ARG A 147 -23.05 -0.67 37.16
N ASP A 148 -21.91 0.00 36.96
CA ASP A 148 -20.56 -0.46 37.32
C ASP A 148 -20.14 -1.79 36.63
N SER A 149 -20.85 -2.17 35.57
CA SER A 149 -20.67 -3.46 34.91
C SER A 149 -19.32 -3.57 34.18
N ALA A 150 -18.89 -4.82 33.93
CA ALA A 150 -17.75 -5.07 33.05
C ALA A 150 -18.03 -4.56 31.62
N ALA A 151 -19.27 -4.73 31.14
CA ALA A 151 -19.70 -4.25 29.82
C ALA A 151 -19.58 -2.73 29.66
N GLU A 152 -19.91 -1.97 30.72
CA GLU A 152 -19.73 -0.50 30.73
C GLU A 152 -18.25 -0.14 30.52
N ARG A 153 -17.36 -0.71 31.35
CA ARG A 153 -15.91 -0.46 31.28
C ARG A 153 -15.31 -0.88 29.94
N ASP A 154 -15.69 -2.06 29.44
CA ASP A 154 -15.25 -2.59 28.15
C ASP A 154 -15.59 -1.64 26.99
N VAL A 155 -16.83 -1.12 26.93
CA VAL A 155 -17.26 -0.20 25.88
C VAL A 155 -16.54 1.15 25.99
N LEU A 156 -16.48 1.71 27.20
CA LEU A 156 -15.85 3.01 27.45
C LEU A 156 -14.34 3.00 27.15
N GLU A 157 -13.62 1.96 27.58
CA GLU A 157 -12.17 1.85 27.38
C GLU A 157 -11.84 1.63 25.90
N ASN A 158 -12.49 0.67 25.23
CA ASN A 158 -12.23 0.39 23.82
C ASN A 158 -12.65 1.58 22.93
N GLY A 159 -13.76 2.24 23.25
CA GLY A 159 -14.22 3.42 22.53
C GLY A 159 -13.27 4.61 22.67
N ARG A 160 -12.88 4.97 23.90
CA ARG A 160 -11.91 6.07 24.15
C ARG A 160 -10.53 5.77 23.58
N ARG A 161 -10.08 4.51 23.60
CA ARG A 161 -8.82 4.09 22.99
C ARG A 161 -8.82 4.28 21.47
N ARG A 162 -9.95 4.01 20.81
CA ARG A 162 -10.11 4.15 19.35
C ARG A 162 -10.36 5.57 18.90
N TRP A 163 -11.22 6.30 19.61
CA TRP A 163 -11.56 7.70 19.33
C TRP A 163 -11.62 8.51 20.63
N PRO A 164 -10.50 9.13 21.08
CA PRO A 164 -10.43 9.83 22.36
C PRO A 164 -11.40 11.02 22.53
N ALA A 165 -11.90 11.58 21.42
CA ALA A 165 -12.83 12.70 21.44
C ALA A 165 -14.31 12.29 21.52
N VAL A 166 -14.63 10.99 21.65
CA VAL A 166 -16.01 10.50 21.67
C VAL A 166 -16.62 10.77 23.03
N ARG A 167 -17.85 11.30 23.03
CA ARG A 167 -18.64 11.52 24.23
C ARG A 167 -19.49 10.28 24.51
N PHE A 168 -19.69 9.96 25.77
CA PHE A 168 -20.50 8.84 26.19
C PHE A 168 -21.62 9.31 27.11
N GLU A 169 -22.86 9.08 26.70
CA GLU A 169 -24.06 9.31 27.49
C GLU A 169 -24.53 7.99 28.09
N VAL A 170 -24.00 7.67 29.28
CA VAL A 170 -24.32 6.41 29.97
C VAL A 170 -25.65 6.51 30.70
N ARG A 171 -26.48 5.48 30.59
CA ARG A 171 -27.72 5.28 31.35
C ARG A 171 -27.65 3.94 32.10
N PRO A 172 -27.28 3.95 33.39
CA PRO A 172 -27.17 2.73 34.18
C PRO A 172 -28.56 2.21 34.57
N VAL A 173 -28.94 1.05 34.03
CA VAL A 173 -30.25 0.41 34.20
C VAL A 173 -30.12 -0.99 34.82
N ALA A 174 -31.21 -1.52 35.37
CA ALA A 174 -31.31 -2.96 35.61
C ALA A 174 -31.24 -3.72 34.27
N VAL A 175 -30.31 -4.67 34.15
CA VAL A 175 -30.15 -5.53 32.97
C VAL A 175 -30.70 -6.95 33.17
N GLN A 176 -31.25 -7.24 34.35
CA GLN A 176 -31.82 -8.53 34.73
C GLN A 176 -32.99 -8.33 35.72
N GLY A 177 -33.92 -9.28 35.77
CA GLY A 177 -35.12 -9.24 36.61
C GLY A 177 -36.23 -8.30 36.09
N ASP A 178 -37.37 -8.31 36.77
CA ASP A 178 -38.66 -7.78 36.29
C ASP A 178 -38.67 -6.27 35.94
N ARG A 179 -37.73 -5.49 36.49
CA ARG A 179 -37.60 -4.05 36.18
C ARG A 179 -36.81 -3.77 34.90
N ALA A 180 -36.03 -4.72 34.41
CA ALA A 180 -35.06 -4.49 33.34
C ALA A 180 -35.70 -3.99 32.05
N THR A 181 -36.76 -4.66 31.58
CA THR A 181 -37.48 -4.27 30.35
C THR A 181 -37.93 -2.81 30.39
N ARG A 182 -38.53 -2.37 31.51
CA ARG A 182 -39.02 -1.00 31.66
C ARG A 182 -37.88 0.01 31.71
N GLU A 183 -36.87 -0.23 32.55
CA GLU A 183 -35.74 0.69 32.70
C GLU A 183 -34.94 0.84 31.40
N VAL A 184 -34.76 -0.25 30.63
CA VAL A 184 -34.13 -0.20 29.29
C VAL A 184 -34.99 0.59 28.30
N ILE A 185 -36.32 0.42 28.27
CA ILE A 185 -37.21 1.20 27.39
C ILE A 185 -37.20 2.69 27.75
N ASP A 186 -37.26 3.02 29.03
CA ASP A 186 -37.28 4.41 29.49
C ASP A 186 -35.91 5.09 29.22
N ALA A 187 -34.79 4.38 29.38
CA ALA A 187 -33.46 4.86 29.01
C ALA A 187 -33.26 4.99 27.48
N LEU A 188 -33.81 4.06 26.69
CA LEU A 188 -33.79 4.14 25.23
C LEU A 188 -34.52 5.40 24.75
N ARG A 189 -35.69 5.70 25.32
CA ARG A 189 -36.46 6.90 24.98
C ARG A 189 -35.77 8.21 25.39
N ASP A 190 -35.10 8.26 26.55
CA ASP A 190 -34.32 9.45 26.96
C ASP A 190 -33.12 9.71 26.03
N LEU A 191 -32.49 8.66 25.51
CA LEU A 191 -31.37 8.79 24.57
C LEU A 191 -31.85 9.08 23.13
N ASP A 192 -32.93 8.46 22.68
CA ASP A 192 -33.52 8.66 21.34
C ASP A 192 -34.14 10.07 21.17
N ALA A 193 -34.61 10.67 22.27
CA ALA A 193 -35.11 12.05 22.28
C ALA A 193 -34.01 13.12 22.18
N ARG A 194 -32.72 12.75 22.24
CA ARG A 194 -31.58 13.67 22.24
C ARG A 194 -30.92 13.73 20.87
N PRO A 195 -31.01 14.85 20.12
CA PRO A 195 -30.41 14.96 18.79
C PRO A 195 -28.88 14.95 18.81
N GLU A 196 -28.24 15.07 19.98
CA GLU A 196 -26.79 14.97 20.14
C GLU A 196 -26.27 13.52 20.14
N VAL A 197 -27.15 12.51 20.26
CA VAL A 197 -26.77 11.09 20.35
C VAL A 197 -26.83 10.45 18.97
N ASP A 198 -25.65 10.15 18.40
CA ASP A 198 -25.53 9.64 17.02
C ASP A 198 -25.78 8.12 16.91
N VAL A 199 -25.59 7.37 18.00
CA VAL A 199 -25.77 5.90 18.07
C VAL A 199 -26.02 5.48 19.52
N ILE A 200 -26.90 4.48 19.73
CA ILE A 200 -27.22 3.92 21.04
C ILE A 200 -26.73 2.47 21.11
N VAL A 201 -25.94 2.13 22.12
CA VAL A 201 -25.45 0.77 22.40
C VAL A 201 -26.19 0.21 23.60
N ILE A 202 -26.87 -0.94 23.42
CA ILE A 202 -27.48 -1.70 24.51
C ILE A 202 -26.56 -2.87 24.83
N ALA A 203 -25.86 -2.80 25.97
CA ALA A 203 -24.81 -3.75 26.34
C ALA A 203 -25.13 -4.51 27.62
N ARG A 204 -24.92 -5.83 27.59
CA ARG A 204 -25.01 -6.70 28.76
C ARG A 204 -23.66 -7.36 29.04
N GLY A 205 -23.36 -7.55 30.33
CA GLY A 205 -22.29 -8.46 30.74
C GLY A 205 -22.72 -9.93 30.63
N GLY A 206 -21.77 -10.84 30.89
CA GLY A 206 -22.07 -12.27 31.04
C GLY A 206 -23.08 -12.55 32.16
N GLY A 207 -23.78 -13.67 32.06
CA GLY A 207 -24.79 -14.12 33.00
C GLY A 207 -25.51 -15.35 32.44
N SER A 208 -26.66 -15.73 33.00
CA SER A 208 -27.44 -16.87 32.53
C SER A 208 -28.28 -16.55 31.28
N MET A 209 -28.86 -17.60 30.69
CA MET A 209 -29.91 -17.51 29.66
C MET A 209 -31.19 -16.86 30.21
N GLU A 210 -31.53 -17.06 31.48
CA GLU A 210 -32.72 -16.47 32.10
C GLU A 210 -32.63 -14.94 32.16
N ASP A 211 -31.42 -14.42 32.37
CA ASP A 211 -31.12 -12.99 32.34
C ASP A 211 -31.25 -12.38 30.92
N LEU A 212 -31.42 -13.18 29.85
CA LEU A 212 -31.64 -12.69 28.47
C LEU A 212 -33.12 -12.42 28.17
N LEU A 213 -34.04 -12.93 28.99
CA LEU A 213 -35.48 -12.83 28.76
C LEU A 213 -36.01 -11.39 28.66
N PRO A 214 -35.53 -10.40 29.47
CA PRO A 214 -35.94 -9.00 29.30
C PRO A 214 -35.64 -8.44 27.91
N PHE A 215 -34.60 -8.93 27.24
CA PHE A 215 -34.19 -8.51 25.90
C PHE A 215 -34.93 -9.24 24.77
N SER A 216 -35.85 -10.14 25.12
CA SER A 216 -36.79 -10.77 24.18
C SER A 216 -38.24 -10.37 24.45
N ASP A 217 -38.47 -9.35 25.27
CA ASP A 217 -39.79 -8.77 25.50
C ASP A 217 -40.28 -7.98 24.27
N GLU A 218 -41.57 -8.16 23.96
CA GLU A 218 -42.20 -7.53 22.80
C GLU A 218 -42.22 -6.00 22.87
N ALA A 219 -42.42 -5.41 24.05
CA ALA A 219 -42.47 -3.96 24.20
C ALA A 219 -41.09 -3.32 23.96
N LEU A 220 -40.01 -3.98 24.38
CA LEU A 220 -38.64 -3.51 24.13
C LEU A 220 -38.24 -3.68 22.66
N VAL A 221 -38.58 -4.82 22.05
CA VAL A 221 -38.39 -5.08 20.60
C VAL A 221 -39.10 -4.00 19.78
N ARG A 222 -40.37 -3.69 20.10
CA ARG A 222 -41.14 -2.63 19.42
C ARG A 222 -40.58 -1.23 19.68
N ALA A 223 -40.04 -0.97 20.86
CA ALA A 223 -39.39 0.32 21.18
C ALA A 223 -38.11 0.54 20.34
N VAL A 224 -37.23 -0.47 20.22
CA VAL A 224 -36.05 -0.39 19.34
C VAL A 224 -36.46 -0.26 17.88
N ALA A 225 -37.49 -0.98 17.43
CA ALA A 225 -37.99 -0.88 16.05
C ALA A 225 -38.59 0.50 15.69
N ALA A 226 -38.89 1.32 16.69
CA ALA A 226 -39.45 2.67 16.55
C ALA A 226 -38.41 3.79 16.77
N ALA A 227 -37.22 3.48 17.27
CA ALA A 227 -36.18 4.46 17.58
C ALA A 227 -35.73 5.26 16.33
N GLY A 228 -35.48 6.55 16.52
CA GLY A 228 -34.90 7.47 15.53
C GLY A 228 -33.38 7.30 15.35
N THR A 229 -32.67 6.96 16.42
CA THR A 229 -31.22 6.82 16.46
C THR A 229 -30.81 5.35 16.23
N PRO A 230 -29.73 5.07 15.45
CA PRO A 230 -29.25 3.71 15.22
C PRO A 230 -28.91 2.96 16.51
N VAL A 231 -29.36 1.71 16.64
CA VAL A 231 -29.20 0.86 17.83
C VAL A 231 -28.26 -0.32 17.56
N VAL A 232 -27.25 -0.47 18.41
CA VAL A 232 -26.32 -1.61 18.45
C VAL A 232 -26.67 -2.52 19.63
N SER A 233 -27.01 -3.78 19.34
CA SER A 233 -27.19 -4.79 20.40
C SER A 233 -25.87 -5.49 20.70
N ALA A 234 -25.51 -5.56 21.99
CA ALA A 234 -24.25 -6.11 22.51
C ALA A 234 -24.51 -7.02 23.72
N ILE A 235 -25.39 -8.00 23.53
CA ILE A 235 -26.04 -8.76 24.61
C ILE A 235 -25.75 -10.26 24.50
N GLY A 236 -25.93 -10.84 23.32
CA GLY A 236 -25.84 -12.28 23.09
C GLY A 236 -24.51 -12.76 22.53
N HIS A 237 -24.07 -13.96 22.94
CA HIS A 237 -23.02 -14.70 22.23
C HIS A 237 -23.60 -15.46 21.03
N GLU A 238 -22.79 -16.26 20.32
CA GLU A 238 -23.23 -16.93 19.08
C GLU A 238 -24.33 -17.99 19.25
N GLN A 239 -24.55 -18.48 20.48
CA GLN A 239 -25.53 -19.53 20.78
C GLN A 239 -26.85 -18.95 21.33
N ASP A 240 -26.80 -17.78 21.95
CA ASP A 240 -27.90 -17.20 22.72
C ASP A 240 -28.29 -15.84 22.10
N THR A 241 -29.15 -15.86 21.08
CA THR A 241 -29.55 -14.67 20.32
C THR A 241 -30.93 -14.16 20.77
N PRO A 242 -31.02 -13.08 21.59
CA PRO A 242 -32.29 -12.51 22.01
C PRO A 242 -33.03 -11.85 20.83
N LEU A 243 -34.35 -11.64 20.95
CA LEU A 243 -35.14 -11.02 19.87
C LEU A 243 -34.67 -9.60 19.52
N LEU A 244 -34.05 -8.88 20.47
CA LEU A 244 -33.42 -7.58 20.23
C LEU A 244 -32.38 -7.59 19.11
N ASP A 245 -31.57 -8.65 19.01
CA ASP A 245 -30.47 -8.77 18.02
C ASP A 245 -30.99 -8.79 16.57
N TYR A 246 -32.24 -9.22 16.37
CA TYR A 246 -32.88 -9.22 15.05
C TYR A 246 -33.44 -7.86 14.67
N VAL A 247 -33.91 -7.06 15.63
CA VAL A 247 -34.39 -5.69 15.40
C VAL A 247 -33.23 -4.71 15.23
N ALA A 248 -32.23 -4.79 16.11
CA ALA A 248 -31.11 -3.85 16.17
C ALA A 248 -30.43 -3.69 14.81
N ASP A 249 -30.04 -2.46 14.48
CA ASP A 249 -29.44 -2.12 13.20
C ASP A 249 -28.13 -2.88 12.98
N VAL A 250 -27.33 -2.97 14.05
CA VAL A 250 -26.08 -3.74 14.06
C VAL A 250 -26.02 -4.66 15.29
N ARG A 251 -25.71 -5.93 15.04
CA ARG A 251 -25.43 -6.93 16.08
C ARG A 251 -23.93 -6.97 16.40
N ALA A 252 -23.61 -6.89 17.68
CA ALA A 252 -22.28 -7.15 18.22
C ALA A 252 -22.29 -8.39 19.11
N SER A 253 -21.24 -9.21 19.03
CA SER A 253 -21.14 -10.47 19.79
C SER A 253 -20.65 -10.28 21.23
N THR A 254 -20.09 -9.10 21.54
CA THR A 254 -19.64 -8.71 22.88
C THR A 254 -19.73 -7.18 23.05
N PRO A 255 -19.72 -6.65 24.28
CA PRO A 255 -19.56 -5.21 24.52
C PRO A 255 -18.32 -4.61 23.84
N THR A 256 -17.18 -5.34 23.82
CA THR A 256 -15.96 -4.89 23.12
C THR A 256 -16.12 -4.85 21.59
N ASP A 257 -16.87 -5.78 21.00
CA ASP A 257 -17.21 -5.79 19.57
C ASP A 257 -18.18 -4.64 19.22
N ALA A 258 -19.06 -4.26 20.13
CA ALA A 258 -19.97 -3.14 19.95
C ALA A 258 -19.23 -1.81 19.85
N ALA A 259 -18.28 -1.56 20.76
CA ALA A 259 -17.38 -0.42 20.66
C ALA A 259 -16.58 -0.44 19.34
N LYS A 260 -16.13 -1.62 18.87
CA LYS A 260 -15.39 -1.74 17.61
C LYS A 260 -16.23 -1.48 16.35
N LYS A 261 -17.52 -1.78 16.38
CA LYS A 261 -18.45 -1.58 15.26
C LYS A 261 -19.06 -0.17 15.25
N ALA A 262 -19.34 0.40 16.41
CA ALA A 262 -19.87 1.75 16.55
C ALA A 262 -18.80 2.83 16.37
N ILE A 263 -17.55 2.58 16.80
CA ILE A 263 -16.49 3.60 16.84
C ILE A 263 -15.30 3.15 15.97
N PRO A 264 -14.98 3.88 14.88
CA PRO A 264 -13.80 3.59 14.06
C PRO A 264 -12.51 3.98 14.79
N ASP A 265 -11.39 3.46 14.32
CA ASP A 265 -10.07 3.78 14.85
C ASP A 265 -9.50 5.06 14.22
N VAL A 266 -9.30 6.13 15.00
CA VAL A 266 -8.73 7.39 14.47
C VAL A 266 -7.33 7.14 13.91
N GLY A 267 -6.56 6.25 14.55
CA GLY A 267 -5.17 5.98 14.19
C GLY A 267 -5.07 5.42 12.79
N GLU A 268 -5.95 4.46 12.46
CA GLU A 268 -6.07 3.89 11.12
C GLU A 268 -6.48 4.96 10.08
N GLN A 269 -7.48 5.78 10.38
CA GLN A 269 -7.94 6.82 9.45
C GLN A 269 -6.88 7.92 9.21
N LEU A 270 -6.17 8.35 10.26
CA LEU A 270 -5.07 9.30 10.14
C LEU A 270 -3.90 8.72 9.33
N GLU A 271 -3.64 7.42 9.47
CA GLU A 271 -2.59 6.74 8.72
C GLU A 271 -2.93 6.62 7.23
N ILE A 272 -4.19 6.30 6.89
CA ILE A 272 -4.69 6.38 5.50
C ILE A 272 -4.51 7.79 4.93
N ILE A 273 -4.86 8.84 5.69
CA ILE A 273 -4.70 10.24 5.26
C ILE A 273 -3.22 10.60 5.03
N ARG A 274 -2.31 10.13 5.89
CA ARG A 274 -0.85 10.32 5.69
C ARG A 274 -0.37 9.64 4.42
N GLN A 275 -0.71 8.36 4.23
CA GLN A 275 -0.31 7.59 3.06
C GLN A 275 -0.80 8.20 1.75
N LEU A 276 -2.05 8.68 1.71
CA LEU A 276 -2.60 9.40 0.56
C LEU A 276 -1.85 10.73 0.31
N ARG A 277 -1.56 11.49 1.37
CA ARG A 277 -0.81 12.75 1.28
C ARG A 277 0.62 12.54 0.76
N ASP A 278 1.31 11.52 1.25
CA ASP A 278 2.70 11.23 0.87
C ASP A 278 2.81 10.53 -0.49
N ARG A 279 1.76 9.81 -0.93
CA ARG A 279 1.60 9.41 -2.32
C ARG A 279 1.40 10.62 -3.23
N GLY A 280 0.52 11.55 -2.86
CA GLY A 280 0.28 12.79 -3.61
C GLY A 280 1.56 13.63 -3.77
N ARG A 281 2.28 13.86 -2.66
CA ARG A 281 3.58 14.55 -2.66
C ARG A 281 4.61 13.90 -3.57
N ARG A 282 4.75 12.57 -3.56
CA ARG A 282 5.69 11.85 -4.43
C ARG A 282 5.33 11.97 -5.92
N VAL A 283 4.04 11.89 -6.26
CA VAL A 283 3.58 12.05 -7.66
C VAL A 283 3.81 13.47 -8.17
N ILE A 284 3.52 14.48 -7.35
CA ILE A 284 3.73 15.89 -7.72
C ILE A 284 5.24 16.21 -7.78
N GLY A 285 6.01 15.84 -6.76
CA GLY A 285 7.45 16.08 -6.69
C GLY A 285 8.23 15.40 -7.81
N GLY A 286 8.05 14.09 -7.98
CA GLY A 286 8.66 13.33 -9.08
C GLY A 286 8.05 13.65 -10.46
N GLY A 287 6.93 14.38 -10.52
CA GLY A 287 6.45 15.03 -11.73
C GLY A 287 7.31 16.26 -12.05
N LEU A 288 7.32 17.22 -11.13
CA LEU A 288 8.07 18.47 -11.25
C LEU A 288 9.56 18.25 -11.51
N GLU A 289 10.19 17.32 -10.79
CA GLU A 289 11.61 16.99 -10.95
C GLU A 289 11.95 16.45 -12.35
N ARG A 290 11.07 15.62 -12.94
CA ARG A 290 11.23 15.16 -14.32
C ARG A 290 11.12 16.31 -15.33
N GLU A 291 10.11 17.18 -15.18
CA GLU A 291 9.94 18.31 -16.09
C GLU A 291 11.10 19.32 -15.96
N LEU A 292 11.58 19.59 -14.74
CA LEU A 292 12.77 20.41 -14.51
C LEU A 292 14.03 19.79 -15.11
N THR A 293 14.23 18.48 -14.96
CA THR A 293 15.36 17.75 -15.55
C THR A 293 15.28 17.76 -17.08
N TRP A 294 14.09 17.61 -17.66
CA TRP A 294 13.86 17.69 -19.10
C TRP A 294 14.14 19.09 -19.65
N LEU A 295 13.65 20.15 -18.99
CA LEU A 295 13.93 21.54 -19.34
C LEU A 295 15.43 21.86 -19.23
N ALA A 296 16.10 21.42 -18.16
CA ALA A 296 17.54 21.57 -17.99
C ALA A 296 18.30 20.84 -19.10
N GLY A 297 17.92 19.60 -19.43
CA GLY A 297 18.50 18.81 -20.50
C GLY A 297 18.32 19.42 -21.89
N ILE A 298 17.19 20.10 -22.16
CA ILE A 298 17.00 20.88 -23.38
C ILE A 298 17.93 22.10 -23.40
N ARG A 299 17.96 22.88 -22.32
CA ARG A 299 18.81 24.08 -22.21
C ARG A 299 20.30 23.76 -22.28
N ALA A 300 20.71 22.56 -21.86
CA ALA A 300 22.09 22.07 -21.92
C ALA A 300 22.51 21.52 -23.30
N ARG A 301 21.59 21.39 -24.28
CA ARG A 301 21.98 20.94 -25.63
C ARG A 301 22.88 21.99 -26.28
N PRO A 302 24.00 21.62 -26.94
CA PRO A 302 24.94 22.58 -27.53
C PRO A 302 24.26 23.64 -28.42
N VAL A 303 23.30 23.24 -29.25
CA VAL A 303 22.54 24.12 -30.16
C VAL A 303 21.74 25.22 -29.42
N LEU A 304 21.43 25.06 -28.13
CA LEU A 304 20.70 26.04 -27.32
C LEU A 304 21.56 26.68 -26.22
N ALA A 305 22.56 25.96 -25.70
CA ALA A 305 23.51 26.47 -24.73
C ALA A 305 24.53 27.43 -25.36
N ASP A 306 24.95 27.12 -26.60
CA ASP A 306 25.99 27.83 -27.33
C ASP A 306 25.72 27.74 -28.85
N PRO A 307 24.71 28.47 -29.36
CA PRO A 307 24.33 28.44 -30.78
C PRO A 307 25.40 29.03 -31.72
N VAL A 308 26.33 29.82 -31.18
CA VAL A 308 27.33 30.55 -31.98
C VAL A 308 28.54 29.67 -32.29
N ARG A 309 28.94 28.79 -31.36
CA ARG A 309 30.12 27.91 -31.49
C ARG A 309 30.19 27.05 -32.74
N GLU A 310 29.06 26.55 -33.26
CA GLU A 310 29.10 25.80 -34.53
C GLU A 310 29.35 26.73 -35.73
N THR A 311 28.88 27.98 -35.65
CA THR A 311 29.15 29.02 -36.65
C THR A 311 30.61 29.48 -36.57
N GLU A 312 31.18 29.63 -35.37
CA GLU A 312 32.60 29.89 -35.15
C GLU A 312 33.46 28.75 -35.71
N ARG A 313 33.16 27.49 -35.34
CA ARG A 313 33.87 26.29 -35.85
C ARG A 313 33.88 26.21 -37.38
N LEU A 314 32.78 26.59 -38.04
CA LEU A 314 32.68 26.66 -39.50
C LEU A 314 33.43 27.87 -40.07
N THR A 315 33.42 29.01 -39.38
CA THR A 315 34.16 30.22 -39.76
C THR A 315 35.66 29.96 -39.75
N ASP A 316 36.18 29.36 -38.68
CA ASP A 316 37.59 28.98 -38.55
C ASP A 316 38.03 28.01 -39.66
N GLN A 317 37.20 27.01 -39.98
CA GLN A 317 37.47 26.10 -41.11
C GLN A 317 37.52 26.81 -42.45
N VAL A 318 36.61 27.76 -42.70
CA VAL A 318 36.62 28.57 -43.93
C VAL A 318 37.87 29.44 -44.01
N LEU A 319 38.31 30.04 -42.89
CA LEU A 319 39.53 30.83 -42.81
C LEU A 319 40.78 29.97 -43.05
N GLU A 320 40.90 28.81 -42.38
CA GLU A 320 41.99 27.85 -42.60
C GLU A 320 42.06 27.37 -44.06
N LEU A 321 40.91 26.99 -44.65
CA LEU A 321 40.84 26.51 -46.02
C LEU A 321 41.22 27.61 -47.01
N ARG A 322 40.73 28.84 -46.81
CA ARG A 322 41.10 30.03 -47.59
C ARG A 322 42.61 30.27 -47.53
N ASP A 323 43.20 30.23 -46.34
CA ASP A 323 44.62 30.56 -46.15
C ASP A 323 45.55 29.43 -46.58
N ARG A 324 45.08 28.17 -46.54
CA ARG A 324 45.73 27.02 -47.19
C ARG A 324 45.68 27.13 -48.71
N ALA A 325 44.53 27.47 -49.29
CA ALA A 325 44.36 27.66 -50.73
C ALA A 325 45.23 28.80 -51.28
N ARG A 326 45.25 29.95 -50.59
CA ARG A 326 46.12 31.09 -50.92
C ARG A 326 47.59 30.70 -50.93
N ARG A 327 48.10 30.11 -49.84
CA ARG A 327 49.51 29.65 -49.77
C ARG A 327 49.85 28.64 -50.86
N SER A 328 48.96 27.67 -51.12
CA SER A 328 49.15 26.68 -52.18
C SER A 328 49.22 27.33 -53.57
N LEU A 329 48.42 28.37 -53.82
CA LEU A 329 48.45 29.11 -55.08
C LEU A 329 49.73 29.93 -55.20
N THR A 330 50.12 30.67 -54.16
CA THR A 330 51.37 31.46 -54.13
C THR A 330 52.58 30.56 -54.41
N ILE A 331 52.76 29.46 -53.67
CA ILE A 331 53.86 28.51 -53.88
C ILE A 331 53.84 27.92 -55.31
N SER A 332 52.66 27.72 -55.90
CA SER A 332 52.55 27.22 -57.28
C SER A 332 52.93 28.28 -58.32
N LEU A 333 52.66 29.55 -58.06
CA LEU A 333 53.01 30.67 -58.94
C LEU A 333 54.51 30.97 -58.83
N ASP A 334 55.06 31.02 -57.61
CA ASP A 334 56.48 31.26 -57.36
C ASP A 334 57.34 30.21 -58.08
N ARG A 335 57.01 28.92 -57.92
CA ARG A 335 57.68 27.81 -58.63
C ARG A 335 57.56 27.90 -60.16
N ALA A 336 56.41 28.35 -60.66
CA ALA A 336 56.23 28.54 -62.11
C ALA A 336 57.07 29.70 -62.63
N GLN A 337 57.22 30.77 -61.85
CA GLN A 337 58.05 31.92 -62.16
C GLN A 337 59.56 31.59 -62.08
N GLU A 338 59.98 30.83 -61.06
CA GLU A 338 61.34 30.28 -60.95
C GLU A 338 61.68 29.38 -62.14
N ALA A 339 60.78 28.45 -62.51
CA ALA A 339 60.97 27.56 -63.66
C ALA A 339 61.03 28.32 -65.00
N LEU A 340 60.22 29.38 -65.15
CA LEU A 340 60.27 30.27 -66.30
C LEU A 340 61.62 31.00 -66.37
N GLY A 341 62.04 31.64 -65.27
CA GLY A 341 63.33 32.34 -65.19
C GLY A 341 64.54 31.43 -65.42
N HIS A 342 64.50 30.18 -64.93
CA HIS A 342 65.55 29.20 -65.21
C HIS A 342 65.57 28.77 -66.70
N THR A 343 64.39 28.65 -67.32
CA THR A 343 64.26 28.35 -68.76
C THR A 343 64.77 29.50 -69.62
N GLU A 344 64.45 30.74 -69.25
CA GLU A 344 64.94 31.97 -69.89
C GLU A 344 66.47 32.09 -69.74
N ALA A 345 67.02 31.92 -68.53
CA ALA A 345 68.46 31.90 -68.30
C ALA A 345 69.17 30.82 -69.13
N ARG A 346 68.58 29.63 -69.25
CA ARG A 346 69.11 28.54 -70.08
C ARG A 346 69.05 28.86 -71.58
N LEU A 347 67.98 29.52 -72.04
CA LEU A 347 67.85 30.01 -73.41
C LEU A 347 68.96 31.04 -73.72
N HIS A 348 69.20 31.99 -72.82
CA HIS A 348 70.26 32.99 -72.96
C HIS A 348 71.66 32.37 -72.90
N ALA A 349 71.91 31.38 -72.03
CA ALA A 349 73.21 30.71 -71.93
C ALA A 349 73.55 29.83 -73.13
N LEU A 350 72.53 29.27 -73.81
CA LEU A 350 72.69 28.46 -75.03
C LEU A 350 72.53 29.27 -76.33
N SER A 351 72.21 30.56 -76.25
CA SER A 351 72.03 31.42 -77.42
C SER A 351 73.38 31.73 -78.08
N PRO A 352 73.57 31.44 -79.38
CA PRO A 352 74.79 31.83 -80.08
C PRO A 352 75.05 33.34 -80.01
N ALA A 353 74.00 34.17 -79.88
CA ALA A 353 74.14 35.63 -79.80
C ALA A 353 74.85 36.11 -78.53
N THR A 354 74.67 35.45 -77.38
CA THR A 354 75.36 35.84 -76.13
C THR A 354 76.83 35.41 -76.16
N THR A 355 77.15 34.28 -76.81
CA THR A 355 78.54 33.87 -77.08
C THR A 355 79.21 34.83 -78.06
N LEU A 356 78.55 35.21 -79.15
CA LEU A 356 79.08 36.20 -80.10
C LEU A 356 79.30 37.57 -79.43
N ALA A 357 78.38 38.02 -78.58
CA ALA A 357 78.49 39.29 -77.84
C ALA A 357 79.65 39.31 -76.82
N ARG A 358 80.21 38.14 -76.46
CA ARG A 358 81.42 38.03 -75.62
C ARG A 358 82.74 38.15 -76.42
N GLY A 359 82.67 38.47 -77.71
CA GLY A 359 83.84 38.68 -78.58
C GLY A 359 84.29 37.45 -79.37
N TYR A 360 83.53 36.35 -79.33
CA TYR A 360 83.78 35.19 -80.19
C TYR A 360 83.16 35.41 -81.58
N ALA A 361 83.76 34.80 -82.61
CA ALA A 361 83.21 34.76 -83.97
C ALA A 361 82.83 33.33 -84.35
N ILE A 362 81.75 33.17 -85.13
CA ILE A 362 81.43 31.89 -85.79
C ILE A 362 82.02 31.93 -87.20
N VAL A 363 82.94 31.02 -87.49
CA VAL A 363 83.55 30.84 -88.80
C VAL A 363 82.61 30.03 -89.69
N GLN A 364 82.24 30.56 -90.84
CA GLN A 364 81.40 29.86 -91.83
C GLN A 364 82.08 29.83 -93.20
N ARG A 365 81.83 28.78 -93.99
CA ARG A 365 82.16 28.77 -95.43
C ARG A 365 81.14 29.60 -96.23
N GLU A 366 81.38 29.78 -97.52
CA GLU A 366 80.48 30.52 -98.42
C GLU A 366 79.08 29.86 -98.56
N ASP A 367 78.97 28.55 -98.34
CA ASP A 367 77.71 27.79 -98.29
C ASP A 367 76.92 27.92 -96.97
N GLY A 368 77.50 28.59 -95.95
CA GLY A 368 76.93 28.76 -94.62
C GLY A 368 77.21 27.65 -93.62
N SER A 369 77.92 26.58 -94.01
CA SER A 369 78.39 25.55 -93.08
C SER A 369 79.40 26.12 -92.08
N VAL A 370 79.36 25.65 -90.82
CA VAL A 370 80.24 26.15 -89.74
C VAL A 370 81.54 25.35 -89.73
N VAL A 371 82.67 26.04 -89.86
CA VAL A 371 84.02 25.47 -89.73
C VAL A 371 84.31 25.27 -88.23
N ARG A 372 84.66 24.05 -87.83
CA ARG A 372 84.89 23.69 -86.42
C ARG A 372 86.34 23.41 -86.07
N SER A 373 87.17 23.14 -87.07
CA SER A 373 88.61 22.90 -86.92
C SER A 373 89.40 23.79 -87.87
N ALA A 374 90.56 24.27 -87.42
CA ALA A 374 91.48 25.06 -88.27
C ALA A 374 92.01 24.28 -89.48
N THR A 375 91.93 22.95 -89.47
CA THR A 375 92.36 22.03 -90.54
C THR A 375 91.31 21.71 -91.61
N GLU A 376 90.08 22.20 -91.46
CA GLU A 376 88.98 21.95 -92.42
C GLU A 376 89.00 22.79 -93.71
N PRO A 377 89.39 24.08 -93.73
CA PRO A 377 89.34 24.91 -94.94
C PRO A 377 90.59 24.75 -95.81
N GLU A 378 90.42 24.92 -97.13
CA GLU A 378 91.53 24.84 -98.09
C GLU A 378 92.28 26.19 -98.22
N LEU A 379 93.56 26.14 -98.61
CA LEU A 379 94.38 27.34 -98.82
C LEU A 379 93.80 28.21 -99.94
N GLY A 380 93.53 29.48 -99.63
CA GLY A 380 92.83 30.44 -100.49
C GLY A 380 91.30 30.40 -100.40
N GLU A 381 90.70 29.54 -99.56
CA GLU A 381 89.25 29.50 -99.36
C GLU A 381 88.75 30.78 -98.66
N LYS A 382 87.59 31.30 -99.10
CA LYS A 382 86.93 32.46 -98.50
C LYS A 382 86.00 32.03 -97.39
N LEU A 383 86.35 32.40 -96.16
CA LEU A 383 85.54 32.19 -94.98
C LEU A 383 84.81 33.48 -94.59
N ARG A 384 83.63 33.36 -94.01
CA ARG A 384 82.85 34.45 -93.42
C ARG A 384 82.87 34.31 -91.90
N LEU A 385 83.50 35.27 -91.24
CA LEU A 385 83.50 35.42 -89.79
C LEU A 385 82.27 36.23 -89.40
N ARG A 386 81.34 35.61 -88.66
CA ARG A 386 80.14 36.28 -88.14
C ARG A 386 80.34 36.62 -86.67
N PHE A 387 80.22 37.90 -86.35
CA PHE A 387 80.28 38.47 -85.00
C PHE A 387 78.84 38.74 -84.49
N ALA A 388 78.70 39.49 -83.39
CA ALA A 388 77.41 39.70 -82.72
C ALA A 388 76.42 40.52 -83.56
N GLU A 389 76.89 41.59 -84.21
CA GLU A 389 76.05 42.55 -84.95
C GLU A 389 76.46 42.66 -86.44
N ASP A 390 77.68 42.26 -86.77
CA ASP A 390 78.30 42.38 -88.08
C ASP A 390 79.05 41.10 -88.51
N GLY A 391 79.71 41.15 -89.67
CA GLY A 391 80.49 40.04 -90.19
C GLY A 391 81.42 40.48 -91.30
N LEU A 392 82.58 39.81 -91.39
CA LEU A 392 83.62 40.09 -92.37
C LEU A 392 84.05 38.81 -93.09
N THR A 393 84.62 38.96 -94.28
CA THR A 393 85.19 37.83 -95.03
C THR A 393 86.71 37.82 -94.89
N ALA A 394 87.26 36.67 -94.54
CA ALA A 394 88.70 36.40 -94.48
C ALA A 394 89.08 35.33 -95.49
N THR A 395 90.25 35.43 -96.12
CA THR A 395 90.85 34.35 -96.91
C THR A 395 91.82 33.55 -96.06
N VAL A 396 91.86 32.23 -96.26
CA VAL A 396 92.83 31.36 -95.59
C VAL A 396 94.16 31.43 -96.32
N ASP A 397 94.97 32.42 -95.96
CA ASP A 397 96.28 32.67 -96.59
C ASP A 397 97.36 31.71 -96.07
N GLU A 398 97.22 31.22 -94.82
CA GLU A 398 98.08 30.23 -94.17
C GLU A 398 97.26 29.43 -93.13
N VAL A 399 97.50 28.12 -93.02
CA VAL A 399 96.85 27.26 -92.01
C VAL A 399 97.90 26.85 -90.99
N ASP A 400 97.87 27.49 -89.82
CA ASP A 400 98.69 27.08 -88.69
C ASP A 400 98.08 25.84 -88.03
N THR A 401 98.84 24.75 -88.01
CA THR A 401 98.42 23.47 -87.41
C THR A 401 99.06 23.19 -86.06
N ASP A 402 99.81 24.13 -85.49
CA ASP A 402 100.45 23.92 -84.19
C ASP A 402 99.39 23.98 -83.07
N PRO A 403 99.22 22.92 -82.24
CA PRO A 403 98.25 22.94 -81.16
C PRO A 403 98.74 23.89 -80.07
N ALA A 404 98.19 25.12 -80.07
CA ALA A 404 98.47 26.15 -79.09
C ALA A 404 98.33 25.61 -77.66
N THR A 405 99.48 25.30 -77.05
CA THR A 405 99.57 24.78 -75.70
C THR A 405 99.36 25.95 -74.74
N GLY A 406 98.11 26.13 -74.32
CA GLY A 406 97.76 27.14 -73.31
C GLY A 406 98.50 26.87 -71.99
N PRO A 407 99.01 27.91 -71.31
CA PRO A 407 99.83 27.73 -70.11
C PRO A 407 99.01 27.22 -68.92
N GLU A 408 99.65 26.41 -68.06
CA GLU A 408 99.11 26.05 -66.75
C GLU A 408 98.93 27.32 -65.87
N PRO A 409 97.83 27.42 -65.11
CA PRO A 409 97.69 28.48 -64.12
C PRO A 409 98.63 28.23 -62.93
N GLY A 410 99.58 29.14 -62.71
CA GLY A 410 100.38 29.20 -61.49
C GLY A 410 99.53 29.56 -60.25
N PRO A 411 100.05 29.32 -59.04
CA PRO A 411 99.24 29.28 -57.82
C PRO A 411 98.80 30.66 -57.32
N GLU A 412 97.52 30.79 -56.93
CA GLU A 412 97.07 31.85 -56.04
C GLU A 412 97.29 31.42 -54.58
N GLU A 413 98.29 32.01 -53.93
CA GLU A 413 98.42 32.04 -52.46
C GLU A 413 97.77 33.32 -51.87
N PRO A 414 97.34 33.31 -50.61
CA PRO A 414 96.29 34.19 -50.10
C PRO A 414 96.80 35.46 -49.40
N PRO A 415 95.90 36.41 -49.11
CA PRO A 415 96.06 37.37 -48.02
C PRO A 415 95.14 37.07 -46.82
N GLU A 416 95.76 36.80 -45.66
CA GLU A 416 95.20 36.92 -44.31
C GLU A 416 95.29 38.40 -43.82
N PRO A 417 95.11 38.73 -42.52
CA PRO A 417 93.83 38.82 -41.80
C PRO A 417 93.62 40.20 -41.13
N GLU A 418 92.46 40.43 -40.50
CA GLU A 418 92.37 41.39 -39.36
C GLU A 418 91.75 40.72 -38.13
N GLU A 419 92.51 40.78 -37.03
CA GLU A 419 92.17 40.46 -35.64
C GLU A 419 91.24 41.53 -35.02
N SER A 420 90.62 41.41 -33.85
CA SER A 420 90.11 40.29 -33.03
C SER A 420 89.28 40.89 -31.88
N SER A 421 88.33 40.16 -31.29
CA SER A 421 87.94 40.29 -29.87
C SER A 421 86.91 39.21 -29.47
N GLU A 422 87.44 38.05 -29.10
CA GLU A 422 86.83 37.05 -28.21
C GLU A 422 87.26 37.34 -26.74
N PRO A 423 86.88 36.56 -25.69
CA PRO A 423 86.03 35.35 -25.60
C PRO A 423 84.85 35.59 -24.60
N GLU A 424 84.14 34.66 -23.93
CA GLU A 424 84.32 33.21 -23.68
C GLU A 424 82.99 32.53 -23.23
N GLU A 425 82.79 31.29 -23.67
CA GLU A 425 81.94 30.19 -23.10
C GLU A 425 82.92 28.97 -23.00
N PRO A 426 82.65 27.77 -22.40
CA PRO A 426 81.39 27.11 -22.01
C PRO A 426 81.58 26.40 -20.59
N PRO A 427 81.13 25.17 -20.20
CA PRO A 427 80.31 24.11 -20.87
C PRO A 427 79.22 23.40 -20.00
N ARG A 428 78.80 22.21 -20.47
CA ARG A 428 77.54 21.48 -20.23
C ARG A 428 77.57 20.42 -19.11
N SER A 429 76.36 20.01 -18.68
CA SER A 429 75.89 18.63 -18.29
C SER A 429 76.59 17.91 -17.12
N GLU A 430 75.90 17.31 -16.14
CA GLU A 430 75.09 16.08 -16.22
C GLU A 430 74.29 15.78 -14.89
N GLU A 431 73.38 14.80 -14.96
CA GLU A 431 72.83 13.90 -13.91
C GLU A 431 72.02 14.38 -12.67
N SER A 432 71.10 13.49 -12.27
CA SER A 432 70.20 13.52 -11.09
C SER A 432 70.92 13.01 -9.81
N PRO A 433 70.31 13.06 -8.59
CA PRO A 433 69.39 11.98 -8.18
C PRO A 433 68.29 12.36 -7.15
N GLU A 434 67.55 11.31 -6.74
CA GLU A 434 66.98 10.92 -5.41
C GLU A 434 67.43 11.72 -4.16
N SER A 435 66.78 11.72 -2.98
CA SER A 435 65.51 11.15 -2.43
C SER A 435 65.28 11.77 -1.02
N GLU A 436 64.10 11.53 -0.40
CA GLU A 436 63.87 11.59 1.08
C GLU A 436 64.09 12.96 1.77
N GLU A 437 63.60 13.28 2.98
CA GLU A 437 62.74 12.66 4.01
C GLU A 437 61.87 13.82 4.60
N ALA A 438 60.55 13.67 4.80
CA ALA A 438 59.88 13.32 6.06
C ALA A 438 60.01 14.31 7.25
N SER A 439 58.84 14.65 7.85
CA SER A 439 58.64 15.24 9.21
C SER A 439 59.30 16.60 9.47
N GLU A 440 58.92 17.43 10.45
CA GLU A 440 57.88 17.52 11.50
C GLU A 440 57.77 19.06 11.76
N SER A 441 56.76 19.71 12.32
CA SER A 441 55.68 19.38 13.27
C SER A 441 54.84 20.66 13.46
N GLU A 442 53.62 20.53 13.98
CA GLU A 442 52.97 21.40 15.00
C GLU A 442 51.44 21.18 15.01
N GLU A 443 51.03 20.06 15.61
CA GLU A 443 49.98 20.11 16.64
C GLU A 443 50.58 20.79 17.90
N PRO A 444 49.81 21.41 18.82
CA PRO A 444 48.56 20.88 19.40
C PRO A 444 47.45 21.98 19.49
N ALA A 445 46.31 21.86 20.20
CA ALA A 445 45.98 21.00 21.33
C ALA A 445 44.47 20.81 21.57
N GLU A 446 44.16 19.72 22.31
CA GLU A 446 43.25 19.64 23.48
C GLU A 446 41.76 20.09 23.40
N GLU A 447 40.81 19.39 24.02
CA GLU A 447 40.78 17.99 24.51
C GLU A 447 39.32 17.57 24.81
N ALA A 448 39.05 16.26 24.76
CA ALA A 448 38.27 15.46 25.72
C ALA A 448 36.83 15.90 26.19
N ALA A 449 36.00 15.05 26.78
CA ALA A 449 36.31 13.81 27.47
C ALA A 449 35.18 12.75 27.46
N THR A 450 35.57 11.50 27.14
CA THR A 450 35.26 10.23 27.87
C THR A 450 33.79 9.78 28.05
N GLY A 451 33.44 8.49 28.13
CA GLY A 451 34.14 7.19 28.11
C GLY A 451 33.06 6.11 28.39
N LYS A 452 33.27 4.79 28.55
CA LYS A 452 34.41 3.86 28.44
C LYS A 452 33.82 2.44 28.28
N ALA A 453 34.60 1.47 27.78
CA ALA A 453 34.26 0.05 27.57
C ALA A 453 33.94 -0.73 28.90
N PRO A 454 33.60 -2.05 28.96
CA PRO A 454 33.87 -3.11 27.97
C PRO A 454 32.83 -4.27 27.83
N ALA A 455 33.20 -5.30 27.07
CA ALA A 455 32.39 -6.44 26.65
C ALA A 455 32.17 -7.57 27.71
N LYS A 456 31.06 -8.30 27.57
CA LYS A 456 30.94 -9.73 27.92
C LYS A 456 29.74 -10.42 27.25
N LYS A 457 29.98 -11.61 26.68
CA LYS A 457 28.95 -12.65 26.36
C LYS A 457 28.29 -13.14 27.68
N PRO A 458 27.05 -13.69 27.70
CA PRO A 458 26.81 -15.03 27.11
C PRO A 458 25.38 -15.42 26.66
N ALA A 459 25.30 -16.63 26.10
CA ALA A 459 24.22 -17.63 26.21
C ALA A 459 22.76 -17.26 25.85
N ALA A 460 22.33 -17.68 24.65
CA ALA A 460 20.93 -17.93 24.36
C ALA A 460 20.46 -19.24 25.02
N ARG A 461 19.55 -19.16 26.01
CA ARG A 461 18.82 -20.31 26.55
C ARG A 461 17.63 -20.68 25.64
N LYS A 462 17.59 -21.91 25.16
CA LYS A 462 16.35 -22.62 24.75
C LYS A 462 16.00 -23.67 25.82
N SER A 463 14.72 -23.78 26.21
CA SER A 463 14.04 -24.93 26.85
C SER A 463 12.82 -24.45 27.68
N PRO A 464 11.84 -25.31 28.04
CA PRO A 464 11.29 -26.46 27.31
C PRO A 464 9.74 -26.62 27.45
N ALA A 465 9.17 -27.68 26.84
CA ALA A 465 7.84 -28.29 27.11
C ALA A 465 6.58 -27.46 26.71
N GLU A 466 5.39 -28.04 26.48
CA GLU A 466 4.93 -29.41 26.74
C GLU A 466 3.94 -29.99 25.68
N LYS A 467 3.97 -31.34 25.59
CA LYS A 467 3.05 -32.32 24.96
C LYS A 467 1.73 -31.83 24.32
N ALA A 468 1.51 -32.26 23.07
CA ALA A 468 0.18 -32.54 22.54
C ALA A 468 0.06 -34.03 22.17
N THR A 469 -0.73 -34.77 22.94
CA THR A 469 -1.18 -36.13 22.64
C THR A 469 -2.22 -36.07 21.51
N THR A 470 -2.16 -36.96 20.50
CA THR A 470 -3.35 -37.66 19.93
C THR A 470 -2.94 -38.76 18.93
N THR A 471 -3.40 -39.95 19.27
CA THR A 471 -3.45 -41.23 18.56
C THR A 471 -3.55 -41.24 17.02
N LYS A 472 -2.58 -41.94 16.40
CA LYS A 472 -2.77 -43.29 15.81
C LYS A 472 -4.13 -43.54 15.12
N LYS A 473 -4.17 -43.56 13.78
CA LYS A 473 -5.09 -44.45 13.04
C LYS A 473 -4.38 -45.11 11.86
N THR A 474 -4.41 -46.44 11.87
CA THR A 474 -3.76 -47.34 10.91
C THR A 474 -4.56 -47.44 9.61
N GLY A 475 -3.87 -47.67 8.49
CA GLY A 475 -4.51 -48.16 7.27
C GLY A 475 -5.08 -49.57 7.45
N GLY A 476 -6.09 -49.90 6.67
CA GLY A 476 -6.73 -51.23 6.64
C GLY A 476 -7.61 -51.34 5.41
N ALA A 477 -7.35 -52.34 4.57
CA ALA A 477 -8.06 -52.54 3.30
C ALA A 477 -9.47 -53.12 3.49
N GLY A 478 -10.40 -52.79 2.58
CA GLY A 478 -11.76 -53.35 2.54
C GLY A 478 -12.30 -53.41 1.11
N LYS A 479 -12.76 -54.60 0.68
CA LYS A 479 -13.24 -54.89 -0.68
C LYS A 479 -14.72 -54.54 -0.86
N GLY A 480 -15.13 -54.34 -2.13
CA GLY A 480 -16.53 -54.42 -2.59
C GLY A 480 -17.09 -53.08 -3.09
N ALA A 481 -17.97 -53.02 -4.10
CA ALA A 481 -18.51 -54.08 -4.97
C ALA A 481 -18.95 -53.50 -6.34
N ARG A 482 -19.32 -54.38 -7.28
CA ARG A 482 -19.78 -54.05 -8.65
C ARG A 482 -21.22 -53.54 -8.69
N THR A 483 -21.51 -52.57 -9.57
CA THR A 483 -22.70 -52.46 -10.47
C THR A 483 -22.47 -51.25 -11.40
N LYS A 484 -22.30 -51.34 -12.73
CA LYS A 484 -23.24 -51.68 -13.84
C LYS A 484 -24.47 -50.77 -13.98
N GLY A 485 -24.52 -50.04 -15.12
CA GLY A 485 -25.63 -49.23 -15.66
C GLY A 485 -25.06 -48.16 -16.60
N ALA A 486 -24.92 -48.42 -17.92
CA ALA A 486 -25.89 -48.08 -18.98
C ALA A 486 -26.23 -46.57 -18.99
N GLY A 487 -25.81 -45.75 -19.96
CA GLY A 487 -26.27 -45.74 -21.37
C GLY A 487 -27.32 -44.61 -21.54
N SER A 488 -27.37 -43.74 -22.54
CA SER A 488 -26.70 -43.69 -23.86
C SER A 488 -26.49 -42.23 -24.35
N LYS A 489 -25.84 -42.06 -25.52
CA LYS A 489 -25.81 -40.81 -26.31
C LYS A 489 -26.61 -41.00 -27.60
N SER A 490 -27.34 -39.98 -28.08
CA SER A 490 -27.67 -39.70 -29.51
C SER A 490 -28.46 -38.38 -29.58
N SER A 491 -27.97 -37.32 -30.24
CA SER A 491 -28.30 -36.84 -31.61
C SER A 491 -29.79 -36.51 -31.85
N GLY A 492 -30.21 -35.41 -32.51
CA GLY A 492 -29.53 -34.28 -33.17
C GLY A 492 -30.56 -33.16 -33.45
N ALA A 493 -30.19 -31.89 -33.64
CA ALA A 493 -29.76 -31.26 -34.91
C ALA A 493 -30.88 -30.50 -35.68
N LYS A 494 -30.58 -29.24 -36.08
CA LYS A 494 -31.33 -28.36 -37.04
C LYS A 494 -32.71 -27.82 -36.56
N THR A 495 -33.20 -26.63 -36.97
CA THR A 495 -32.73 -25.65 -37.99
C THR A 495 -33.14 -24.19 -37.70
N LYS A 496 -32.34 -23.26 -38.26
CA LYS A 496 -32.61 -21.86 -38.68
C LYS A 496 -34.08 -21.43 -38.85
N SER A 497 -34.39 -20.14 -38.57
CA SER A 497 -34.50 -19.10 -39.63
C SER A 497 -34.65 -17.66 -39.10
N THR A 498 -33.98 -16.72 -39.80
CA THR A 498 -34.35 -15.32 -40.21
C THR A 498 -35.27 -14.47 -39.30
N GLY A 499 -35.01 -13.18 -39.00
CA GLY A 499 -34.56 -12.02 -39.82
C GLY A 499 -35.71 -10.97 -39.83
N ALA A 500 -35.60 -9.64 -39.81
CA ALA A 500 -34.60 -8.63 -40.19
C ALA A 500 -34.91 -7.28 -39.44
N LYS A 501 -33.99 -6.30 -39.28
CA LYS A 501 -33.91 -4.98 -40.00
C LYS A 501 -35.25 -4.27 -40.33
N SER A 502 -35.44 -2.94 -40.23
CA SER A 502 -34.51 -1.82 -39.94
C SER A 502 -35.18 -0.43 -39.75
N THR A 503 -34.47 0.51 -39.10
CA THR A 503 -34.33 1.97 -39.39
C THR A 503 -35.52 2.95 -39.55
N ALA A 504 -35.60 3.88 -38.59
CA ALA A 504 -35.38 5.35 -38.68
C ALA A 504 -36.02 6.26 -39.78
N LYS A 505 -36.79 7.28 -39.32
CA LYS A 505 -36.76 8.73 -39.68
C LYS A 505 -37.72 9.49 -38.71
N LYS A 506 -37.45 10.70 -38.18
CA LYS A 506 -37.50 12.06 -38.80
C LYS A 506 -38.87 12.34 -39.45
N THR A 507 -39.61 13.43 -39.24
CA THR A 507 -39.30 14.84 -38.84
C THR A 507 -40.63 15.56 -38.46
N THR A 508 -40.58 16.73 -37.80
CA THR A 508 -41.48 17.96 -37.84
C THR A 508 -42.95 17.85 -38.34
N THR A 509 -43.95 18.63 -37.90
CA THR A 509 -44.03 20.02 -37.34
C THR A 509 -45.44 20.23 -36.72
N ASP A 510 -45.69 21.37 -36.04
CA ASP A 510 -46.98 22.10 -35.83
C ASP A 510 -48.32 21.32 -35.70
N ASP A 511 -49.21 21.62 -34.75
CA ASP A 511 -49.90 22.91 -34.75
C ASP A 511 -50.54 23.33 -33.40
N THR A 512 -51.07 24.54 -33.40
CA THR A 512 -51.62 25.29 -32.26
C THR A 512 -53.12 25.03 -32.08
N GLN A 513 -53.59 24.83 -30.84
CA GLN A 513 -54.88 25.35 -30.36
C GLN A 513 -55.02 25.15 -28.85
N GLY A 514 -55.51 26.19 -28.17
CA GLY A 514 -56.07 26.06 -26.83
C GLY A 514 -57.45 26.69 -26.84
N GLU A 515 -58.42 26.05 -26.18
CA GLU A 515 -59.65 26.73 -25.78
C GLU A 515 -60.28 26.07 -24.53
N GLN A 516 -60.39 26.90 -23.49
CA GLN A 516 -61.45 26.98 -22.46
C GLN A 516 -62.22 25.70 -22.02
N ALA A 517 -62.02 25.34 -20.75
CA ALA A 517 -63.10 25.24 -19.74
C ALA A 517 -62.50 25.32 -18.33
#